data_AF-A0A7S3ELW2-F1
#
_entry.id   AF-A0A7S3ELW2-F1
#
_cell.length_a   1.000
_cell.length_b   1.000
_cell.length_c   1.000
_cell.angle_alpha   90.00
_cell.angle_beta   90.00
_cell.angle_gamma   90.00
#
_symmetry.space_group_name_H-M   'P 1'
#
loop_
_entity.id
_entity.type
_entity.pdbx_description
1 polymer ?
#
loop_
_entity_poly.entity_id
_entity_poly.type
_entity_poly.pdbx_seq_one_letter_code
_entity_poly.pdbx_strand_id
1 'polypeptide(L)'
;MHSGGGEKVSAWTVLVNEAIAGGVTLFVLWMTTRWVKETIAPMIEDTQNAKAAQKAIVDRLIKAGISPEKLQGLTQWEVAIAQELVFPEDIEGGMHTIGGLENEKQVLYDDILIPLTRPDLFRGNALLTPPRGILLYGPPGTGKTSLAKALAKQGSVSFMCVSPSSLLSKWVGDTQHLTRAIFSLAARIEPCLIFLDEIDALFRERSAGDHEVYRDMKAEFMQLWDGLFTTNDCRIIVVGCTNRPWDVDPAIQRRLPR
;
A
#
# COMPACT_ATOMS: atom_id res chain seq x y z
N MET A 1 -59.57 -28.37 -63.11
CA MET A 1 -59.96 -29.45 -62.17
C MET A 1 -59.19 -29.25 -60.88
N HIS A 2 -59.89 -29.26 -59.75
CA HIS A 2 -59.42 -29.15 -58.35
C HIS A 2 -58.90 -27.74 -57.98
N SER A 3 -59.73 -26.87 -57.38
CA SER A 3 -60.27 -26.90 -56.00
C SER A 3 -59.17 -27.12 -54.97
N GLY A 4 -58.94 -26.13 -54.11
CA GLY A 4 -57.97 -26.24 -53.03
C GLY A 4 -57.94 -25.01 -52.14
N GLY A 5 -58.99 -24.85 -51.33
CA GLY A 5 -59.03 -24.14 -50.06
C GLY A 5 -58.08 -22.95 -49.87
N GLY A 6 -58.54 -21.76 -50.24
CA GLY A 6 -58.06 -20.54 -49.58
C GLY A 6 -58.45 -20.63 -48.11
N GLU A 7 -57.48 -21.03 -47.29
CA GLU A 7 -57.56 -21.05 -45.84
C GLU A 7 -57.96 -19.64 -45.40
N LYS A 8 -59.24 -19.44 -45.03
CA LYS A 8 -59.68 -18.23 -44.36
C LYS A 8 -59.01 -18.24 -42.99
N VAL A 9 -57.78 -17.75 -42.94
CA VAL A 9 -57.09 -17.43 -41.69
C VAL A 9 -58.03 -16.50 -40.95
N SER A 10 -58.58 -17.00 -39.85
CA SER A 10 -59.55 -16.27 -39.03
C SER A 10 -58.91 -14.96 -38.59
N ALA A 11 -59.66 -13.86 -38.59
CA ALA A 11 -59.19 -12.59 -38.02
C ALA A 11 -58.64 -12.80 -36.58
N TRP A 12 -59.19 -13.78 -35.86
CA TRP A 12 -58.69 -14.22 -34.55
C TRP A 12 -57.28 -14.82 -34.59
N THR A 13 -56.93 -15.62 -35.59
CA THR A 13 -55.57 -16.19 -35.69
C THR A 13 -54.52 -15.14 -36.04
N VAL A 14 -54.88 -14.11 -36.80
CA VAL A 14 -53.98 -12.96 -37.06
C VAL A 14 -53.76 -12.15 -35.79
N LEU A 15 -54.83 -11.81 -35.07
CA LEU A 15 -54.76 -11.09 -33.80
C LEU A 15 -53.95 -11.85 -32.73
N VAL A 16 -54.10 -13.17 -32.67
CA VAL A 16 -53.34 -14.03 -31.74
C VAL A 16 -51.85 -14.04 -32.11
N ASN A 17 -51.50 -14.15 -33.39
CA ASN A 17 -50.10 -14.14 -33.82
C ASN A 17 -49.41 -12.78 -33.57
N GLU A 18 -50.10 -11.65 -33.81
CA GLU A 18 -49.57 -10.32 -33.49
C GLU A 18 -49.36 -10.15 -31.97
N ALA A 19 -50.29 -10.64 -31.15
CA ALA A 19 -50.15 -10.61 -29.70
C ALA A 19 -48.96 -11.46 -29.21
N ILE A 20 -48.76 -12.66 -29.78
CA ILE A 20 -47.62 -13.52 -29.45
C ILE A 20 -46.31 -12.87 -29.90
N ALA A 21 -46.25 -12.31 -31.12
CA ALA A 21 -45.06 -11.62 -31.63
C ALA A 21 -44.68 -10.39 -30.79
N GLY A 22 -45.68 -9.61 -30.36
CA GLY A 22 -45.48 -8.49 -29.43
C GLY A 22 -44.95 -8.94 -28.07
N GLY A 23 -45.51 -10.04 -27.53
CA GLY A 23 -45.07 -10.64 -26.27
C GLY A 23 -43.63 -11.16 -26.33
N VAL A 24 -43.25 -11.85 -27.41
CA VAL A 24 -41.87 -12.34 -27.63
C VAL A 24 -40.90 -11.17 -27.75
N THR A 25 -41.26 -10.11 -28.46
CA THR A 25 -40.39 -8.92 -28.62
C THR A 25 -40.15 -8.22 -27.29
N LEU A 26 -41.21 -8.02 -26.49
CA LEU A 26 -41.09 -7.46 -25.14
C LEU A 26 -40.26 -8.36 -24.21
N PHE A 27 -40.41 -9.68 -24.33
CA PHE A 27 -39.65 -10.65 -23.54
C PHE A 27 -38.15 -10.63 -23.90
N VAL A 28 -37.81 -10.56 -25.19
CA VAL A 28 -36.41 -10.43 -25.64
C VAL A 28 -35.81 -9.09 -25.20
N LEU A 29 -36.57 -8.00 -25.28
CA LEU A 29 -36.13 -6.69 -24.77
C LEU A 29 -35.92 -6.71 -23.25
N TRP A 30 -36.82 -7.35 -22.52
CA TRP A 30 -36.69 -7.54 -21.07
C TRP A 30 -35.48 -8.43 -20.72
N MET A 31 -35.26 -9.52 -21.45
CA MET A 31 -34.11 -10.38 -21.25
C MET A 31 -32.78 -9.68 -21.55
N THR A 32 -32.70 -8.91 -22.64
CA THR A 32 -31.47 -8.19 -22.99
C THR A 32 -31.17 -7.08 -21.98
N THR A 33 -32.17 -6.31 -21.56
CA THR A 33 -32.00 -5.29 -20.51
C THR A 33 -31.63 -5.90 -19.16
N ARG A 34 -32.20 -7.05 -18.79
CA ARG A 34 -31.86 -7.80 -17.58
C ARG A 34 -30.45 -8.37 -17.64
N TRP A 35 -30.07 -9.01 -18.74
CA TRP A 35 -28.73 -9.55 -18.95
C TRP A 35 -27.67 -8.46 -18.90
N VAL A 36 -27.92 -7.31 -19.56
CA VAL A 36 -27.05 -6.12 -19.50
C VAL A 36 -26.93 -5.60 -18.07
N LYS A 37 -28.03 -5.51 -17.32
CA LYS A 37 -27.96 -5.09 -15.90
C LYS A 37 -27.17 -6.09 -15.05
N GLU A 38 -27.40 -7.38 -15.21
CA GLU A 38 -26.72 -8.41 -14.40
C GLU A 38 -25.23 -8.55 -14.72
N THR A 39 -24.80 -8.21 -15.95
CA THR A 39 -23.38 -8.33 -16.37
C THR A 39 -22.61 -7.02 -16.33
N ILE A 40 -23.19 -5.91 -16.82
CA ILE A 40 -22.49 -4.64 -17.00
C ILE A 40 -22.61 -3.75 -15.77
N ALA A 41 -23.76 -3.75 -15.07
CA ALA A 41 -23.93 -2.93 -13.87
C ALA A 41 -22.89 -3.22 -12.78
N PRO A 42 -22.61 -4.48 -12.38
CA PRO A 42 -21.56 -4.73 -11.38
C PRO A 42 -20.18 -4.28 -11.86
N MET A 43 -19.87 -4.43 -13.14
CA MET A 43 -18.59 -4.00 -13.72
C MET A 43 -18.40 -2.48 -13.68
N ILE A 44 -19.47 -1.72 -13.97
CA ILE A 44 -19.46 -0.26 -13.89
C ILE A 44 -19.38 0.18 -12.42
N GLU A 45 -20.13 -0.46 -11.54
CA GLU A 45 -20.17 -0.16 -10.12
C GLU A 45 -18.81 -0.43 -9.44
N ASP A 46 -18.18 -1.57 -9.69
CA ASP A 46 -16.84 -1.89 -9.18
C ASP A 46 -15.77 -0.89 -9.67
N THR A 47 -15.84 -0.50 -10.94
CA THR A 47 -14.92 0.51 -11.50
C THR A 47 -15.15 1.89 -10.88
N GLN A 48 -16.40 2.26 -10.63
CA GLN A 48 -16.74 3.52 -9.96
C GLN A 48 -16.30 3.51 -8.49
N ASN A 49 -16.52 2.41 -7.79
CA ASN A 49 -16.11 2.21 -6.39
C ASN A 49 -14.58 2.27 -6.26
N ALA A 50 -13.84 1.64 -7.17
CA ALA A 50 -12.38 1.71 -7.20
C ALA A 50 -11.87 3.15 -7.42
N LYS A 51 -12.47 3.88 -8.37
CA LYS A 51 -12.13 5.29 -8.64
C LYS A 51 -12.50 6.21 -7.46
N ALA A 52 -13.63 5.97 -6.81
CA ALA A 52 -14.05 6.72 -5.64
C ALA A 52 -13.13 6.47 -4.44
N ALA A 53 -12.75 5.21 -4.19
CA ALA A 53 -11.80 4.84 -3.14
C ALA A 53 -10.42 5.49 -3.41
N GLN A 54 -9.94 5.43 -4.65
CA GLN A 54 -8.70 6.11 -5.04
C GLN A 54 -8.77 7.62 -4.79
N LYS A 55 -9.87 8.27 -5.19
CA LYS A 55 -10.06 9.71 -4.96
C LYS A 55 -10.06 10.05 -3.47
N ALA A 56 -10.74 9.27 -2.63
CA ALA A 56 -10.78 9.50 -1.18
C ALA A 56 -9.38 9.41 -0.54
N ILE A 57 -8.52 8.50 -1.02
CA ILE A 57 -7.14 8.36 -0.55
C ILE A 57 -6.30 9.57 -0.99
N VAL A 58 -6.44 10.00 -2.24
CA VAL A 58 -5.76 11.21 -2.75
C VAL A 58 -6.19 12.44 -1.95
N ASP A 59 -7.48 12.59 -1.67
CA ASP A 59 -7.99 13.70 -0.85
C ASP A 59 -7.43 13.65 0.58
N ARG A 60 -7.24 12.45 1.16
CA ARG A 60 -6.59 12.28 2.48
C ARG A 60 -5.11 12.69 2.44
N LEU A 61 -4.37 12.30 1.40
CA LEU A 61 -2.97 12.69 1.20
C LEU A 61 -2.81 14.20 0.98
N ILE A 62 -3.73 14.84 0.25
CA ILE A 62 -3.75 16.29 0.05
C ILE A 62 -4.03 17.01 1.37
N LYS A 63 -4.98 16.52 2.19
CA LYS A 63 -5.25 17.07 3.53
C LYS A 63 -4.04 16.99 4.45
N ALA A 64 -3.20 15.95 4.30
CA ALA A 64 -1.93 15.82 5.01
C ALA A 64 -0.81 16.73 4.46
N GLY A 65 -1.10 17.60 3.48
CA GLY A 65 -0.16 18.59 2.95
C GLY A 65 0.69 18.12 1.78
N ILE A 66 0.39 16.95 1.18
CA ILE A 66 1.14 16.44 0.03
C ILE A 66 0.64 17.10 -1.26
N SER A 67 1.58 17.60 -2.07
CA SER A 67 1.25 18.31 -3.32
C SER A 67 0.53 17.40 -4.32
N PRO A 68 -0.57 17.86 -4.95
CA PRO A 68 -1.38 17.05 -5.84
C PRO A 68 -0.62 16.58 -7.10
N GLU A 69 0.40 17.33 -7.53
CA GLU A 69 1.28 16.95 -8.64
C GLU A 69 2.01 15.63 -8.39
N LYS A 70 2.49 15.41 -7.15
CA LYS A 70 3.19 14.17 -6.77
C LYS A 70 2.25 12.96 -6.72
N LEU A 71 0.94 13.18 -6.67
CA LEU A 71 -0.08 12.15 -6.54
C LEU A 71 -0.73 11.79 -7.90
N GLN A 72 -0.25 12.38 -8.99
CA GLN A 72 -0.72 12.01 -10.33
C GLN A 72 -0.16 10.65 -10.74
N GLY A 73 -1.02 9.82 -11.34
CA GLY A 73 -0.63 8.51 -11.88
C GLY A 73 -0.30 7.46 -10.84
N LEU A 74 -0.93 7.50 -9.66
CA LEU A 74 -0.78 6.44 -8.65
C LEU A 74 -1.21 5.09 -9.21
N THR A 75 -0.35 4.10 -9.09
CA THR A 75 -0.61 2.70 -9.43
C THR A 75 -1.59 2.08 -8.43
N GLN A 76 -2.26 0.99 -8.82
CA GLN A 76 -3.14 0.25 -7.93
C GLN A 76 -2.45 -0.20 -6.63
N TRP A 77 -1.16 -0.53 -6.71
CA TRP A 77 -0.32 -0.95 -5.58
C TRP A 77 -0.03 0.20 -4.63
N GLU A 78 0.32 1.39 -5.15
CA GLU A 78 0.52 2.59 -4.35
C GLU A 78 -0.78 3.01 -3.65
N VAL A 79 -1.92 2.92 -4.34
CA VAL A 79 -3.24 3.20 -3.75
C VAL A 79 -3.53 2.26 -2.59
N ALA A 80 -3.22 0.97 -2.73
CA ALA A 80 -3.43 0.01 -1.67
C ALA A 80 -2.55 0.27 -0.43
N ILE A 81 -1.27 0.58 -0.63
CA ILE A 81 -0.35 0.91 0.48
C ILE A 81 -0.76 2.22 1.15
N ALA A 82 -1.22 3.20 0.38
CA ALA A 82 -1.68 4.48 0.90
C ALA A 82 -2.90 4.36 1.85
N GLN A 83 -3.64 3.25 1.81
CA GLN A 83 -4.70 2.98 2.79
C GLN A 83 -4.15 2.65 4.18
N GLU A 84 -2.99 1.99 4.24
CA GLU A 84 -2.32 1.57 5.48
C GLU A 84 -1.43 2.67 6.07
N LEU A 85 -1.32 3.79 5.36
CA LEU A 85 -0.53 4.94 5.78
C LEU A 85 -1.19 5.63 6.98
N VAL A 86 -0.37 5.89 7.99
CA VAL A 86 -0.77 6.57 9.21
C VAL A 86 -0.12 7.95 9.19
N PHE A 87 -0.95 8.99 9.29
CA PHE A 87 -0.45 10.36 9.36
C PHE A 87 -0.20 10.76 10.82
N PRO A 88 0.69 11.72 11.08
CA PRO A 88 0.98 12.23 12.42
C PRO A 88 -0.27 12.61 13.24
N GLU A 89 -1.30 13.13 12.58
CA GLU A 89 -2.55 13.58 13.19
C GLU A 89 -3.39 12.41 13.73
N ASP A 90 -3.25 11.23 13.12
CA ASP A 90 -3.99 10.01 13.48
C ASP A 90 -3.31 9.23 14.62
N ILE A 91 -2.07 9.58 15.00
CA ILE A 91 -1.31 8.85 16.01
C ILE A 91 -1.72 9.31 17.41
N GLU A 92 -2.26 8.39 18.21
CA GLU A 92 -2.54 8.62 19.63
C GLU A 92 -1.26 8.47 20.49
N GLY A 93 -1.14 9.30 21.53
CA GLY A 93 0.04 9.33 22.40
C GLY A 93 1.19 10.19 21.87
N GLY A 94 2.31 10.24 22.57
CA GLY A 94 3.48 11.02 22.21
C GLY A 94 4.72 10.52 22.94
N MET A 95 5.89 11.08 22.67
CA MET A 95 7.14 10.56 23.26
C MET A 95 7.13 10.52 24.81
N HIS A 96 6.37 11.43 25.43
CA HIS A 96 6.14 11.49 26.88
C HIS A 96 5.30 10.32 27.44
N THR A 97 4.53 9.60 26.62
CA THR A 97 3.72 8.46 27.09
C THR A 97 4.53 7.17 27.23
N ILE A 98 5.77 7.16 26.72
CA ILE A 98 6.67 6.01 26.78
C ILE A 98 7.55 6.18 28.03
N GLY A 99 7.58 5.19 28.92
CA GLY A 99 8.39 5.26 30.13
C GLY A 99 9.85 4.84 29.92
N GLY A 100 10.79 5.55 30.54
CA GLY A 100 12.21 5.18 30.59
C GLY A 100 12.97 5.39 29.27
N LEU A 101 14.19 4.85 29.20
CA LEU A 101 15.06 4.87 28.01
C LEU A 101 15.34 6.29 27.46
N GLU A 102 15.48 7.29 28.34
CA GLU A 102 15.60 8.69 27.91
C GLU A 102 16.84 8.95 27.05
N ASN A 103 17.94 8.23 27.31
CA ASN A 103 19.16 8.36 26.49
C ASN A 103 18.93 7.77 25.09
N GLU A 104 18.36 6.57 25.00
CA GLU A 104 18.09 5.89 23.74
C GLU A 104 17.03 6.63 22.92
N LYS A 105 16.00 7.17 23.59
CA LYS A 105 15.00 8.06 23.00
C LYS A 105 15.64 9.29 22.37
N GLN A 106 16.59 9.91 23.06
CA GLN A 106 17.30 11.09 22.56
C GLN A 106 18.16 10.74 21.34
N VAL A 107 18.89 9.62 21.38
CA VAL A 107 19.67 9.13 20.23
C VAL A 107 18.77 8.86 19.03
N LEU A 108 17.65 8.15 19.22
CA LEU A 108 16.70 7.88 18.15
C LEU A 108 16.04 9.16 17.62
N TYR A 109 15.80 10.14 18.49
CA TYR A 109 15.30 11.44 18.08
C TYR A 109 16.32 12.15 17.18
N ASP A 110 17.59 12.18 17.57
CA ASP A 110 18.64 12.85 16.82
C ASP A 110 18.90 12.13 15.47
N ASP A 111 18.97 10.80 15.48
CA ASP A 111 19.27 9.99 14.30
C ASP A 111 18.11 9.91 13.31
N ILE A 112 16.85 9.86 13.78
CA ILE A 112 15.68 9.76 12.90
C ILE A 112 15.17 11.13 12.52
N LEU A 113 14.99 12.03 13.49
CA LEU A 113 14.21 13.23 13.27
C LEU A 113 15.01 14.35 12.61
N ILE A 114 16.27 14.52 12.98
CA ILE A 114 17.10 15.60 12.43
C ILE A 114 17.25 15.41 10.90
N PRO A 115 17.55 14.22 10.36
CA PRO A 115 17.62 14.04 8.91
C PRO A 115 16.30 14.25 8.17
N LEU A 116 15.17 13.89 8.78
CA LEU A 116 13.86 14.03 8.14
C LEU A 116 13.37 15.48 8.12
N THR A 117 13.58 16.21 9.22
CA THR A 117 13.09 17.58 9.39
C THR A 117 14.05 18.64 8.86
N ARG A 118 15.37 18.41 8.98
CA ARG A 118 16.43 19.34 8.58
C ARG A 118 17.50 18.66 7.71
N PRO A 119 17.14 18.25 6.48
CA PRO A 119 18.12 17.68 5.55
C PRO A 119 19.23 18.67 5.16
N ASP A 120 18.98 19.97 5.30
CA ASP A 120 19.92 21.05 5.03
C ASP A 120 21.22 20.95 5.85
N LEU A 121 21.16 20.40 7.06
CA LEU A 121 22.34 20.19 7.91
C LEU A 121 23.32 19.16 7.34
N PHE A 122 22.84 18.27 6.46
CA PHE A 122 23.64 17.22 5.83
C PHE A 122 24.08 17.59 4.41
N ARG A 123 23.58 18.71 3.86
CA ARG A 123 23.97 19.17 2.51
C ARG A 123 25.37 19.77 2.53
N GLY A 124 26.27 19.19 1.72
CA GLY A 124 27.61 19.73 1.48
C GLY A 124 28.70 19.24 2.43
N ASN A 125 28.39 18.35 3.37
CA ASN A 125 29.38 17.76 4.26
C ASN A 125 29.50 16.25 4.02
N ALA A 126 30.52 15.83 3.26
CA ALA A 126 30.72 14.42 2.88
C ALA A 126 30.97 13.48 4.08
N LEU A 127 31.23 14.03 5.27
CA LEU A 127 31.45 13.28 6.50
C LEU A 127 30.16 13.03 7.31
N LEU A 128 29.09 13.76 7.04
CA LEU A 128 27.81 13.64 7.75
C LEU A 128 26.78 13.02 6.80
N THR A 129 26.79 11.69 6.72
CA THR A 129 25.75 10.95 6.01
C THR A 129 24.63 10.59 7.00
N PRO A 130 23.39 11.04 6.78
CA PRO A 130 22.29 10.69 7.67
C PRO A 130 22.05 9.18 7.66
N PRO A 131 21.75 8.55 8.82
CA PRO A 131 21.36 7.16 8.84
C PRO A 131 20.06 7.00 8.02
N ARG A 132 20.08 6.11 7.02
CA ARG A 132 18.89 5.76 6.23
C ARG A 132 18.13 4.56 6.82
N GLY A 133 18.63 4.04 7.94
CA GLY A 133 18.24 2.77 8.51
C GLY A 133 18.55 2.72 10.00
N ILE A 134 17.62 2.28 10.85
CA ILE A 134 17.86 1.99 12.27
C ILE A 134 17.18 0.68 12.68
N LEU A 135 17.88 -0.19 13.43
CA LEU A 135 17.30 -1.44 13.95
C LEU A 135 16.97 -1.30 15.44
N LEU A 136 15.68 -1.28 15.75
CA LEU A 136 15.19 -1.40 17.12
C LEU A 136 15.06 -2.87 17.51
N TYR A 137 15.77 -3.28 18.55
CA TYR A 137 15.68 -4.65 19.06
C TYR A 137 15.47 -4.69 20.57
N GLY A 138 14.86 -5.77 21.05
CA GLY A 138 14.66 -6.01 22.47
C GLY A 138 13.55 -7.01 22.72
N PRO A 139 13.25 -7.37 23.99
CA PRO A 139 12.16 -8.26 24.34
C PRO A 139 10.80 -7.80 23.76
N PRO A 140 9.87 -8.73 23.49
CA PRO A 140 8.51 -8.35 23.10
C PRO A 140 7.84 -7.56 24.23
N GLY A 141 6.94 -6.64 23.88
CA GLY A 141 6.21 -5.82 24.87
C GLY A 141 6.94 -4.58 25.37
N THR A 142 8.13 -4.25 24.85
CA THR A 142 8.88 -3.02 25.21
C THR A 142 8.42 -1.76 24.48
N GLY A 143 7.31 -1.82 23.73
CA GLY A 143 6.73 -0.64 23.07
C GLY A 143 7.50 -0.12 21.86
N LYS A 144 8.34 -0.94 21.20
CA LYS A 144 9.12 -0.54 20.00
C LYS A 144 8.25 0.08 18.89
N THR A 145 7.12 -0.55 18.58
CA THR A 145 6.15 -0.04 17.60
C THR A 145 5.51 1.27 18.05
N SER A 146 5.21 1.41 19.34
CA SER A 146 4.68 2.65 19.92
C SER A 146 5.71 3.79 19.91
N LEU A 147 6.99 3.47 20.12
CA LEU A 147 8.11 4.41 20.05
C LEU A 147 8.28 4.99 18.65
N ALA A 148 8.27 4.15 17.62
CA ALA A 148 8.35 4.62 16.24
C ALA A 148 7.16 5.50 15.86
N LYS A 149 5.94 5.17 16.30
CA LYS A 149 4.75 6.01 16.10
C LYS A 149 4.88 7.36 16.82
N ALA A 150 5.33 7.35 18.07
CA ALA A 150 5.54 8.58 18.84
C ALA A 150 6.59 9.50 18.19
N LEU A 151 7.68 8.93 17.68
CA LEU A 151 8.71 9.66 16.92
C LEU A 151 8.13 10.25 15.63
N ALA A 152 7.34 9.47 14.89
CA ALA A 152 6.71 9.95 13.66
C ALA A 152 5.78 11.14 13.91
N LYS A 153 5.00 11.08 15.00
CA LYS A 153 4.14 12.17 15.44
C LYS A 153 4.92 13.42 15.84
N GLN A 154 5.97 13.25 16.66
CA GLN A 154 6.81 14.38 17.11
C GLN A 154 7.50 15.08 15.94
N GLY A 155 7.78 14.32 14.87
CA GLY A 155 8.37 14.81 13.65
C GLY A 155 7.44 15.39 12.60
N SER A 156 6.13 15.23 12.77
CA SER A 156 5.16 15.47 11.70
C SER A 156 5.56 14.76 10.39
N VAL A 157 6.02 13.50 10.49
CA VAL A 157 6.43 12.69 9.33
C VAL A 157 5.43 11.58 9.04
N SER A 158 5.21 11.28 7.76
CA SER A 158 4.32 10.18 7.36
C SER A 158 4.84 8.84 7.89
N PHE A 159 3.97 8.03 8.49
CA PHE A 159 4.34 6.71 9.02
C PHE A 159 3.76 5.59 8.15
N MET A 160 4.62 4.75 7.60
CA MET A 160 4.23 3.60 6.80
C MET A 160 4.63 2.32 7.52
N CYS A 161 3.65 1.57 8.02
CA CYS A 161 3.91 0.30 8.68
C CYS A 161 3.83 -0.83 7.67
N VAL A 162 4.89 -1.60 7.55
CA VAL A 162 4.97 -2.77 6.66
C VAL A 162 5.25 -3.99 7.53
N SER A 163 4.29 -4.91 7.55
CA SER A 163 4.47 -6.22 8.20
C SER A 163 4.62 -7.32 7.15
N PRO A 164 5.44 -8.35 7.41
CA PRO A 164 5.57 -9.51 6.53
C PRO A 164 4.19 -10.14 6.23
N SER A 165 3.33 -10.24 7.25
CA SER A 165 1.98 -10.78 7.13
C SER A 165 1.08 -9.96 6.20
N SER A 166 1.15 -8.63 6.22
CA SER A 166 0.38 -7.76 5.31
C SER A 166 0.82 -7.94 3.85
N LEU A 167 2.14 -8.06 3.64
CA LEU A 167 2.73 -8.20 2.31
C LEU A 167 2.35 -9.50 1.61
N LEU A 168 2.29 -10.60 2.35
CA LEU A 168 2.09 -11.94 1.79
C LEU A 168 0.61 -12.32 1.64
N SER A 169 -0.22 -11.97 2.63
CA SER A 169 -1.61 -12.43 2.70
C SER A 169 -2.51 -11.77 1.66
N LYS A 170 -2.28 -10.48 1.38
CA LYS A 170 -3.10 -9.70 0.47
C LYS A 170 -2.67 -9.82 -1.00
N TRP A 171 -1.48 -10.38 -1.28
CA TRP A 171 -0.80 -10.15 -2.57
C TRP A 171 0.08 -11.31 -3.04
N VAL A 172 -0.48 -12.52 -3.04
CA VAL A 172 0.20 -13.71 -3.57
C VAL A 172 0.37 -13.56 -5.09
N GLY A 173 1.60 -13.28 -5.54
CA GLY A 173 1.97 -13.21 -6.96
C GLY A 173 2.61 -11.88 -7.42
N ASP A 174 2.42 -10.79 -6.66
CA ASP A 174 2.83 -9.43 -7.07
C ASP A 174 3.67 -8.68 -6.01
N THR A 175 4.30 -9.41 -5.09
CA THR A 175 5.12 -8.86 -3.99
C THR A 175 6.25 -7.93 -4.45
N GLN A 176 6.82 -8.13 -5.64
CA GLN A 176 7.82 -7.22 -6.22
C GLN A 176 7.24 -5.85 -6.57
N HIS A 177 6.04 -5.83 -7.20
CA HIS A 177 5.37 -4.58 -7.56
C HIS A 177 4.99 -3.77 -6.33
N LEU A 178 4.60 -4.44 -5.23
CA LEU A 178 4.35 -3.80 -3.95
C LEU A 178 5.60 -3.23 -3.31
N THR A 179 6.69 -3.99 -3.33
CA THR A 179 7.97 -3.52 -2.78
C THR A 179 8.41 -2.24 -3.48
N ARG A 180 8.29 -2.19 -4.82
CA ARG A 180 8.49 -0.95 -5.60
C ARG A 180 7.50 0.15 -5.24
N ALA A 181 6.23 -0.18 -5.06
CA ALA A 181 5.20 0.78 -4.71
C ALA A 181 5.39 1.39 -3.31
N ILE A 182 5.93 0.64 -2.34
CA ILE A 182 6.28 1.14 -1.00
C ILE A 182 7.28 2.29 -1.11
N PHE A 183 8.41 2.05 -1.79
CA PHE A 183 9.45 3.06 -1.94
C PHE A 183 9.02 4.20 -2.88
N SER A 184 8.29 3.91 -3.95
CA SER A 184 7.73 4.93 -4.86
C SER A 184 6.76 5.86 -4.13
N LEU A 185 5.83 5.30 -3.36
CA LEU A 185 4.91 6.08 -2.55
C LEU A 185 5.66 6.88 -1.49
N ALA A 186 6.60 6.26 -0.77
CA ALA A 186 7.42 6.91 0.25
C ALA A 186 8.17 8.15 -0.31
N ALA A 187 8.69 8.07 -1.54
CA ALA A 187 9.33 9.18 -2.24
C ALA A 187 8.36 10.31 -2.63
N ARG A 188 7.09 9.98 -2.91
CA ARG A 188 6.05 10.98 -3.20
C ARG A 188 5.58 11.73 -1.94
N ILE A 189 5.56 11.06 -0.79
CA ILE A 189 5.02 11.58 0.48
C ILE A 189 6.09 12.09 1.47
N GLU A 190 7.32 12.27 1.01
CA GLU A 190 8.42 12.76 1.86
C GLU A 190 8.03 14.01 2.68
N PRO A 191 8.40 14.10 3.97
CA PRO A 191 9.22 13.16 4.74
C PRO A 191 8.44 11.91 5.23
N CYS A 192 9.07 10.73 5.13
CA CYS A 192 8.44 9.44 5.43
C CYS A 192 9.32 8.51 6.28
N LEU A 193 8.70 7.83 7.25
CA LEU A 193 9.30 6.78 8.06
C LEU A 193 8.66 5.43 7.69
N ILE A 194 9.46 4.54 7.11
CA ILE A 194 9.05 3.18 6.77
C ILE A 194 9.39 2.28 7.95
N PHE A 195 8.39 1.75 8.62
CA PHE A 195 8.53 0.87 9.77
C PHE A 195 8.32 -0.58 9.37
N LEU A 196 9.35 -1.40 9.51
CA LEU A 196 9.31 -2.84 9.27
C LEU A 196 9.18 -3.57 10.60
N ASP A 197 7.97 -4.04 10.93
CA ASP A 197 7.79 -4.89 12.11
C ASP A 197 8.19 -6.33 11.79
N GLU A 198 8.71 -7.05 12.78
CA GLU A 198 9.19 -8.43 12.63
C GLU A 198 10.15 -8.60 11.43
N ILE A 199 11.15 -7.72 11.34
CA ILE A 199 12.11 -7.74 10.24
C ILE A 199 12.88 -9.07 10.15
N ASP A 200 13.01 -9.81 11.26
CA ASP A 200 13.57 -11.16 11.30
C ASP A 200 12.71 -12.20 10.56
N ALA A 201 11.39 -12.01 10.48
CA ALA A 201 10.53 -12.88 9.68
C ALA A 201 10.69 -12.61 8.17
N LEU A 202 10.88 -11.34 7.78
CA LEU A 202 11.11 -10.97 6.38
C LEU A 202 12.54 -11.24 5.92
N PHE A 203 13.54 -11.03 6.77
CA PHE A 203 14.96 -11.10 6.41
C PHE A 203 15.75 -12.14 7.21
N ARG A 204 15.14 -13.30 7.44
CA ARG A 204 15.83 -14.43 8.06
C ARG A 204 17.00 -14.92 7.21
N GLU A 205 18.06 -15.36 7.87
CA GLU A 205 19.19 -16.03 7.24
C GLU A 205 18.74 -17.26 6.45
N ARG A 206 19.30 -17.41 5.24
CA ARG A 206 18.88 -18.34 4.18
C ARG A 206 18.57 -19.74 4.73
N SER A 207 17.29 -20.07 4.80
CA SER A 207 16.82 -21.40 5.18
C SER A 207 16.44 -22.16 3.90
N ALA A 208 16.81 -23.45 3.78
CA ALA A 208 16.60 -24.28 2.59
C ALA A 208 15.11 -24.54 2.21
N GLY A 209 14.16 -23.89 2.88
CA GLY A 209 12.72 -23.95 2.63
C GLY A 209 12.03 -22.59 2.45
N ASP A 210 12.79 -21.49 2.32
CA ASP A 210 12.20 -20.19 1.95
C ASP A 210 11.57 -20.30 0.56
N HIS A 211 10.29 -19.94 0.45
CA HIS A 211 9.60 -19.94 -0.85
C HIS A 211 10.30 -18.93 -1.78
N GLU A 212 10.46 -19.26 -3.05
CA GLU A 212 11.15 -18.41 -4.06
C GLU A 212 10.64 -16.95 -4.04
N VAL A 213 9.34 -16.77 -3.80
CA VAL A 213 8.67 -15.47 -3.67
C VAL A 213 9.30 -14.57 -2.59
N TYR A 214 9.69 -15.13 -1.43
CA TYR A 214 10.34 -14.34 -0.37
C TYR A 214 11.75 -13.92 -0.77
N ARG A 215 12.47 -14.79 -1.48
CA ARG A 215 13.83 -14.51 -1.91
C ARG A 215 13.88 -13.34 -2.87
N ASP A 216 13.00 -13.35 -3.85
CA ASP A 216 12.94 -12.28 -4.86
C ASP A 216 12.47 -10.96 -4.25
N MET A 217 11.51 -11.02 -3.32
CA MET A 217 11.07 -9.85 -2.57
C MET A 217 12.20 -9.25 -1.71
N LYS A 218 12.95 -10.08 -0.97
CA LYS A 218 14.10 -9.62 -0.17
C LYS A 218 15.13 -8.92 -1.07
N ALA A 219 15.44 -9.51 -2.23
CA ALA A 219 16.39 -8.95 -3.17
C ALA A 219 15.93 -7.58 -3.71
N GLU A 220 14.67 -7.47 -4.12
CA GLU A 220 14.08 -6.22 -4.62
C GLU A 220 14.07 -5.13 -3.53
N PHE A 221 13.67 -5.48 -2.29
CA PHE A 221 13.67 -4.53 -1.18
C PHE A 221 15.07 -3.97 -0.93
N MET A 222 16.09 -4.83 -0.96
CA MET A 222 17.47 -4.45 -0.76
C MET A 222 17.99 -3.53 -1.85
N GLN A 223 17.65 -3.82 -3.10
CA GLN A 223 18.01 -2.99 -4.24
C GLN A 223 17.39 -1.59 -4.14
N LEU A 224 16.11 -1.50 -3.78
CA LEU A 224 15.42 -0.21 -3.64
C LEU A 224 15.92 0.58 -2.44
N TRP A 225 16.21 -0.10 -1.33
CA TRP A 225 16.81 0.53 -0.16
C TRP A 225 18.20 1.10 -0.48
N ASP A 226 19.04 0.34 -1.18
CA ASP A 226 20.35 0.84 -1.67
C ASP A 226 20.19 2.07 -2.58
N GLY A 227 19.11 2.13 -3.36
CA GLY A 227 18.74 3.30 -4.16
C GLY A 227 18.52 4.57 -3.32
N LEU A 228 18.01 4.44 -2.08
CA LEU A 228 17.82 5.58 -1.18
C LEU A 228 19.15 6.21 -0.74
N PHE A 229 20.22 5.42 -0.65
CA PHE A 229 21.55 5.92 -0.28
C PHE A 229 22.22 6.73 -1.39
N THR A 230 21.77 6.58 -2.64
CA THR A 230 22.38 7.27 -3.79
C THR A 230 21.93 8.73 -3.87
N THR A 231 20.79 9.08 -3.26
CA THR A 231 20.22 10.43 -3.33
C THR A 231 20.38 11.14 -1.98
N ASN A 232 21.24 12.15 -1.93
CA ASN A 232 21.52 12.91 -0.69
C ASN A 232 20.28 13.67 -0.18
N ASP A 233 19.34 14.03 -1.05
CA ASP A 233 18.15 14.80 -0.71
C ASP A 233 16.92 13.96 -0.32
N CYS A 234 17.01 12.63 -0.37
CA CYS A 234 15.89 11.77 -0.02
C CYS A 234 15.57 11.92 1.49
N ARG A 235 14.29 12.05 1.84
CA ARG A 235 13.82 12.19 3.24
C ARG A 235 13.01 10.97 3.66
N ILE A 236 13.63 9.81 3.51
CA ILE A 236 13.08 8.52 3.86
C ILE A 236 14.05 7.81 4.81
N ILE A 237 13.52 7.28 5.92
CA ILE A 237 14.25 6.44 6.86
C ILE A 237 13.50 5.13 7.04
N VAL A 238 14.24 4.02 7.01
CA VAL A 238 13.71 2.68 7.30
C VAL A 238 14.02 2.32 8.76
N VAL A 239 13.00 1.99 9.54
CA VAL A 239 13.17 1.53 10.93
C VAL A 239 12.74 0.07 11.00
N GLY A 240 13.69 -0.82 11.27
CA GLY A 240 13.41 -2.24 11.49
C GLY A 240 13.16 -2.54 12.94
N CYS A 241 12.19 -3.40 13.25
CA CYS A 241 11.95 -3.93 14.59
C CYS A 241 12.12 -5.44 14.63
N THR A 242 12.84 -5.94 15.64
CA THR A 242 12.96 -7.38 15.88
C THR A 242 13.03 -7.72 17.36
N ASN A 243 12.55 -8.91 17.70
CA ASN A 243 12.82 -9.51 19.02
C ASN A 243 14.03 -10.46 18.98
N ARG A 244 14.57 -10.75 17.79
CA ARG A 244 15.64 -11.72 17.54
C ARG A 244 16.70 -11.12 16.60
N PRO A 245 17.53 -10.18 17.09
CA PRO A 245 18.52 -9.50 16.25
C PRO A 245 19.54 -10.43 15.62
N TRP A 246 19.77 -11.61 16.21
CA TRP A 246 20.70 -12.63 15.72
C TRP A 246 20.16 -13.41 14.52
N ASP A 247 18.84 -13.47 14.33
CA ASP A 247 18.18 -14.22 13.24
C ASP A 247 18.13 -13.40 11.92
N VAL A 248 18.42 -12.10 12.00
CA VAL A 248 18.40 -11.17 10.86
C VAL A 248 19.66 -11.33 10.02
N ASP A 249 19.51 -11.38 8.69
CA ASP A 249 20.62 -11.48 7.74
C ASP A 249 21.73 -10.42 8.03
N PRO A 250 23.00 -10.83 8.16
CA PRO A 250 24.11 -9.91 8.38
C PRO A 250 24.20 -8.76 7.35
N ALA A 251 23.73 -8.96 6.12
CA ALA A 251 23.68 -7.92 5.09
C ALA A 251 22.69 -6.79 5.44
N ILE A 252 21.61 -7.10 6.15
CA ILE A 252 20.64 -6.12 6.66
C ILE A 252 21.20 -5.42 7.89
N GLN A 253 21.84 -6.17 8.78
CA GLN A 253 22.47 -5.58 9.97
C GLN A 253 23.53 -4.54 9.63
N ARG A 254 24.22 -4.66 8.48
CA ARG A 254 25.16 -3.63 8.00
C ARG A 254 24.48 -2.34 7.53
N ARG A 255 23.22 -2.42 7.08
CA ARG A 255 22.43 -1.26 6.60
C ARG A 255 21.63 -0.59 7.71
N LEU A 256 21.44 -1.27 8.83
CA LEU A 256 20.81 -0.76 10.03
C LEU A 256 21.85 -0.63 11.14
N PRO A 257 22.54 0.52 11.27
CA PRO A 257 23.24 0.84 12.50
C PRO A 257 22.29 0.65 13.71
N ARG A 258 22.87 0.10 14.78
CA ARG A 258 22.17 -0.27 16.02
C ARG A 258 22.26 0.84 17.05
#